data_AF-A0A536GKR4-F1
#
_entry.id   AF-A0A536GKR4-F1
#
_cell.length_a   1.000
_cell.length_b   1.000
_cell.length_c   1.000
_cell.angle_alpha   90.00
_cell.angle_beta   90.00
_cell.angle_gamma   90.00
#
_symmetry.space_group_name_H-M   'P 1'
#
loop_
_entity.id
_entity.type
_entity.pdbx_description
1 polymer ?
#
loop_
_entity_poly.entity_id
_entity_poly.type
_entity_poly.pdbx_seq_one_letter_code
_entity_poly.pdbx_strand_id
1 'polypeptide(L)'
;MPGRRGRCRGRSSCRTATLRVVTVLGDPAVSGDAAPARPVVPGRVESIHLAPESGAPMTAVDRIRAVAGVGLEGDRYAERAGHWSPDPKVDRQLTLVAAEEIDRLAERFDIVLGPGETRRNVTTRGVDVNALVGRRFRIGDVECEGTRLCEPCQYLTDLVGQPILEPLVHRAGLRARILTGGDIAIGDEVVALD
;
A
#
# COMPACT_ATOMS: atom_id res chain seq x y z
N MET A 1 7.17 -2.08 62.26
CA MET A 1 8.02 -1.33 61.29
C MET A 1 7.05 -0.60 60.38
N PRO A 2 7.02 0.76 60.35
CA PRO A 2 8.14 1.56 59.85
C PRO A 2 8.49 2.79 60.72
N GLY A 3 9.74 3.24 60.53
CA GLY A 3 10.43 4.26 61.31
C GLY A 3 10.06 5.70 60.96
N ARG A 4 10.29 6.57 61.96
CA ARG A 4 10.09 8.01 61.96
C ARG A 4 11.24 8.75 61.29
N ARG A 5 10.87 9.79 60.54
CA ARG A 5 11.43 11.16 60.46
C ARG A 5 12.92 11.35 60.80
N GLY A 6 13.66 11.89 59.82
CA GLY A 6 14.89 12.65 60.04
C GLY A 6 14.97 13.83 59.07
N ARG A 7 14.73 15.04 59.57
CA ARG A 7 15.10 16.31 58.90
C ARG A 7 16.60 16.51 59.06
N CYS A 8 17.29 16.92 57.99
CA CYS A 8 18.56 17.63 58.11
C CYS A 8 18.48 18.95 57.32
N ARG A 9 18.65 20.05 58.04
CA ARG A 9 18.89 21.40 57.52
C ARG A 9 20.39 21.51 57.21
N GLY A 10 20.74 22.19 56.12
CA GLY A 10 22.13 22.54 55.83
C GLY A 10 22.23 23.45 54.62
N ARG A 11 22.13 24.77 54.85
CA ARG A 11 22.60 25.80 53.91
C ARG A 11 24.10 25.96 54.12
N SER A 12 24.90 25.90 53.06
CA SER A 12 26.27 26.43 52.92
C SER A 12 26.69 26.13 51.47
N SER A 13 26.53 27.07 50.54
CA SER A 13 27.50 28.11 50.16
C SER A 13 28.35 27.69 48.95
N CYS A 14 28.50 28.63 48.03
CA CYS A 14 29.71 28.85 47.25
C CYS A 14 30.12 27.74 46.26
N ARG A 15 29.87 27.95 44.97
CA ARG A 15 30.89 28.42 44.01
C ARG A 15 30.38 28.30 42.58
N THR A 16 30.64 29.37 41.85
CA THR A 16 30.48 29.57 40.41
C THR A 16 31.08 28.40 39.64
N ALA A 17 30.26 27.67 38.88
CA ALA A 17 30.71 26.70 37.90
C ALA A 17 30.27 27.18 36.51
N THR A 18 31.21 27.81 35.81
CA THR A 18 31.12 28.20 34.41
C THR A 18 30.90 26.95 33.56
N LEU A 19 29.67 26.73 33.07
CA LEU A 19 29.42 25.65 32.13
C LEU A 19 29.98 26.06 30.77
N ARG A 20 31.08 25.42 30.36
CA ARG A 20 31.66 25.55 29.02
C ARG A 20 30.65 25.01 27.99
N VAL A 21 30.38 25.84 27.00
CA VAL A 21 29.77 25.44 25.73
C VAL A 21 30.64 24.34 25.12
N VAL A 22 30.11 23.11 25.03
CA VAL A 22 30.68 22.06 24.20
C VAL A 22 29.78 21.93 23.00
N THR A 23 30.22 22.52 21.89
CA THR A 23 29.63 22.32 20.57
C THR A 23 29.82 20.85 20.21
N VAL A 24 28.74 20.07 20.20
CA VAL A 24 28.75 18.72 19.62
C VAL A 24 28.65 18.90 18.11
N LEU A 25 29.80 18.86 17.45
CA LEU A 25 29.92 18.68 16.01
C LEU A 25 30.07 17.17 15.74
N GLY A 26 29.24 16.64 14.83
CA GLY A 26 29.32 15.27 14.29
C GLY A 26 28.29 14.32 14.92
N ASP A 27 27.44 13.60 14.19
CA ASP A 27 27.65 13.04 12.84
C ASP A 27 26.45 13.22 11.89
N PRO A 28 26.68 13.50 10.59
CA PRO A 28 25.63 13.50 9.58
C PRO A 28 25.24 12.07 9.19
N ALA A 29 23.93 11.84 9.17
CA ALA A 29 23.20 10.88 8.34
C ALA A 29 23.91 9.56 8.02
N VAL A 30 23.55 8.51 8.78
CA VAL A 30 23.66 7.14 8.30
C VAL A 30 22.72 7.02 7.10
N SER A 31 23.29 7.20 5.91
CA SER A 31 22.61 6.91 4.65
C SER A 31 22.45 5.41 4.60
N GLY A 32 21.25 4.93 4.95
CA GLY A 32 20.90 3.53 4.76
C GLY A 32 20.90 3.26 3.27
N ASP A 33 21.98 2.64 2.78
CA ASP A 33 21.97 2.02 1.46
C ASP A 33 20.81 1.03 1.44
N ALA A 34 19.77 1.39 0.68
CA ALA A 34 18.66 0.50 0.41
C ALA A 34 19.26 -0.75 -0.24
N ALA A 35 19.08 -1.91 0.41
CA ALA A 35 19.48 -3.18 -0.16
C ALA A 35 19.01 -3.25 -1.62
N PRO A 36 19.84 -3.75 -2.56
CA PRO A 36 19.49 -3.76 -3.98
C PRO A 36 18.15 -4.45 -4.14
N ALA A 37 17.22 -3.70 -4.72
CA ALA A 37 15.83 -4.07 -4.78
C ALA A 37 15.72 -5.37 -5.61
N ARG A 38 15.15 -6.44 -5.03
CA ARG A 38 15.11 -7.77 -5.67
C ARG A 38 14.56 -7.66 -7.10
N PRO A 39 15.12 -8.41 -8.06
CA PRO A 39 14.59 -8.43 -9.42
C PRO A 39 13.14 -8.92 -9.38
N VAL A 40 12.24 -8.14 -9.98
CA VAL A 40 10.82 -8.49 -10.08
C VAL A 40 10.63 -9.29 -11.36
N VAL A 41 10.17 -10.52 -11.22
CA VAL A 41 9.87 -11.40 -12.36
C VAL A 41 8.60 -10.89 -13.06
N PRO A 42 8.55 -10.89 -14.40
CA PRO A 42 7.33 -10.55 -15.13
C PRO A 42 6.15 -11.45 -14.77
N GLY A 43 4.96 -10.85 -14.71
CA GLY A 43 3.70 -11.55 -14.52
C GLY A 43 2.69 -11.18 -15.60
N ARG A 44 1.43 -11.48 -15.36
CA ARG A 44 0.32 -11.15 -16.28
C ARG A 44 -0.93 -10.69 -15.53
N VAL A 45 -1.79 -9.95 -16.21
CA VAL A 45 -3.15 -9.67 -15.77
C VAL A 45 -3.98 -10.94 -15.86
N GLU A 46 -4.58 -11.33 -14.74
CA GLU A 46 -5.47 -12.49 -14.66
C GLU A 46 -6.94 -12.09 -14.76
N SER A 47 -7.33 -10.98 -14.13
CA SER A 47 -8.70 -10.46 -14.22
C SER A 47 -8.76 -8.96 -13.91
N ILE A 48 -9.79 -8.30 -14.44
CA ILE A 48 -10.02 -6.86 -14.27
C ILE A 48 -11.43 -6.66 -13.73
N HIS A 49 -11.55 -5.80 -12.72
CA HIS A 49 -12.80 -5.52 -12.04
C HIS A 49 -12.95 -4.02 -11.77
N LEU A 50 -14.17 -3.52 -11.88
CA LEU A 50 -14.50 -2.11 -11.64
C LEU A 50 -15.73 -2.01 -10.75
N ALA A 51 -15.89 -0.90 -10.07
CA ALA A 51 -17.17 -0.56 -9.47
C ALA A 51 -17.49 0.90 -9.73
N PRO A 52 -18.73 1.23 -10.12
CA PRO A 52 -19.10 2.61 -10.47
C PRO A 52 -19.10 3.54 -9.24
N GLU A 53 -19.34 2.99 -8.04
CA GLU A 53 -19.41 3.78 -6.81
C GLU A 53 -18.91 3.01 -5.57
N SER A 54 -18.82 3.72 -4.45
CA SER A 54 -18.48 3.15 -3.15
C SER A 54 -19.47 2.06 -2.73
N GLY A 55 -18.96 0.93 -2.22
CA GLY A 55 -19.80 -0.19 -1.77
C GLY A 55 -20.45 -1.03 -2.87
N ALA A 56 -20.65 -0.50 -4.08
CA ALA A 56 -21.26 -1.24 -5.19
C ALA A 56 -20.50 -2.54 -5.52
N PRO A 57 -21.19 -3.59 -6.01
CA PRO A 57 -20.53 -4.81 -6.47
C PRO A 57 -19.48 -4.52 -7.54
N MET A 58 -18.42 -5.32 -7.53
CA MET A 58 -17.41 -5.26 -8.58
C MET A 58 -17.92 -5.99 -9.82
N THR A 59 -17.72 -5.41 -10.99
CA THR A 59 -18.08 -5.98 -12.30
C THR A 59 -16.82 -6.35 -13.06
N ALA A 60 -16.75 -7.59 -13.56
CA ALA A 60 -15.64 -8.06 -14.36
C ALA A 60 -15.69 -7.47 -15.78
N VAL A 61 -14.52 -7.15 -16.33
CA VAL A 61 -14.34 -6.71 -17.71
C VAL A 61 -13.11 -7.36 -18.33
N ASP A 62 -13.10 -7.56 -19.65
CA ASP A 62 -11.95 -8.15 -20.35
C ASP A 62 -10.86 -7.13 -20.70
N ARG A 63 -11.27 -5.86 -20.82
CA ARG A 63 -10.42 -4.72 -21.17
C ARG A 63 -10.94 -3.46 -20.50
N ILE A 64 -10.04 -2.56 -20.12
CA ILE A 64 -10.37 -1.25 -19.59
C ILE A 64 -9.41 -0.16 -20.05
N ARG A 65 -9.93 1.06 -20.22
CA ARG A 65 -9.14 2.26 -20.50
C ARG A 65 -8.58 2.84 -19.21
N ALA A 66 -7.26 3.00 -19.16
CA ALA A 66 -6.53 3.68 -18.11
C ALA A 66 -6.21 5.12 -18.54
N VAL A 67 -6.57 6.10 -17.71
CA VAL A 67 -6.37 7.53 -17.97
C VAL A 67 -5.33 8.07 -17.01
N ALA A 68 -4.24 8.62 -17.57
CA ALA A 68 -3.13 9.16 -16.79
C ALA A 68 -3.59 10.24 -15.81
N GLY A 69 -3.14 10.13 -14.56
CA GLY A 69 -3.51 11.07 -13.49
C GLY A 69 -4.96 11.00 -13.00
N VAL A 70 -5.81 10.16 -13.59
CA VAL A 70 -7.25 10.08 -13.27
C VAL A 70 -7.61 8.73 -12.67
N GLY A 71 -7.39 7.64 -13.40
CA GLY A 71 -7.80 6.29 -12.99
C GLY A 71 -8.31 5.46 -14.15
N LEU A 72 -9.09 4.42 -13.85
CA LEU A 72 -9.77 3.59 -14.84
C LEU A 72 -11.14 4.17 -15.18
N GLU A 73 -11.47 4.25 -16.47
CA GLU A 73 -12.78 4.78 -16.91
C GLU A 73 -13.94 4.00 -16.29
N GLY A 74 -14.92 4.70 -15.73
CA GLY A 74 -16.08 4.07 -15.07
C GLY A 74 -15.80 3.45 -13.70
N ASP A 75 -14.56 3.52 -13.18
CA ASP A 75 -14.29 3.19 -11.78
C ASP A 75 -14.57 4.38 -10.85
N ARG A 76 -15.12 4.07 -9.68
CA ARG A 76 -15.43 5.01 -8.60
C ARG A 76 -14.31 5.98 -8.24
N TYR A 77 -13.04 5.60 -8.36
CA TYR A 77 -11.95 6.51 -8.01
C TYR A 77 -11.64 7.51 -9.13
N ALA A 78 -11.85 7.13 -10.40
CA ALA A 78 -11.82 8.08 -11.52
C ALA A 78 -12.99 9.07 -11.43
N GLU A 79 -14.18 8.59 -11.06
CA GLU A 79 -15.39 9.40 -10.92
C GLU A 79 -15.51 10.15 -9.57
N ARG A 80 -14.50 10.03 -8.70
CA ARG A 80 -14.51 10.58 -7.32
C ARG A 80 -15.71 10.15 -6.47
N ALA A 81 -16.31 9.00 -6.79
CA ALA A 81 -17.43 8.36 -6.09
C ALA A 81 -17.00 7.23 -5.13
N GLY A 82 -15.70 7.09 -4.86
CA GLY A 82 -15.16 6.08 -3.94
C GLY A 82 -15.23 6.51 -2.48
N HIS A 83 -15.27 5.53 -1.57
CA HIS A 83 -15.34 5.77 -0.11
C HIS A 83 -14.26 6.75 0.39
N TRP A 84 -13.07 6.69 -0.21
CA TRP A 84 -11.91 7.49 0.15
C TRP A 84 -11.64 8.67 -0.78
N SER A 85 -12.51 8.93 -1.77
CA SER A 85 -12.35 10.02 -2.73
C SER A 85 -12.27 11.43 -2.10
N PRO A 86 -12.89 11.72 -0.94
CA PRO A 86 -12.71 13.01 -0.27
C PRO A 86 -11.29 13.27 0.27
N ASP A 87 -10.43 12.25 0.40
CA ASP A 87 -9.05 12.42 0.88
C ASP A 87 -8.07 12.57 -0.29
N PRO A 88 -7.56 13.79 -0.57
CA PRO A 88 -6.67 14.04 -1.70
C PRO A 88 -5.28 13.43 -1.52
N LYS A 89 -4.92 12.95 -0.31
CA LYS A 89 -3.60 12.34 -0.04
C LYS A 89 -3.52 10.89 -0.53
N VAL A 90 -4.60 10.35 -1.07
CA VAL A 90 -4.75 8.92 -1.32
C VAL A 90 -4.88 8.64 -2.81
N ASP A 91 -3.73 8.44 -3.47
CA ASP A 91 -3.71 7.96 -4.85
C ASP A 91 -4.29 6.55 -4.96
N ARG A 92 -5.35 6.42 -5.77
CA ARG A 92 -6.08 5.17 -6.06
C ARG A 92 -6.48 5.08 -7.54
N GLN A 93 -5.67 5.69 -8.40
CA GLN A 93 -5.89 5.67 -9.85
C GLN A 93 -5.94 4.22 -10.36
N LEU A 94 -5.08 3.36 -9.82
CA LEU A 94 -5.09 1.93 -10.07
C LEU A 94 -4.78 1.15 -8.79
N THR A 95 -5.48 0.02 -8.59
CA THR A 95 -5.19 -0.91 -7.49
C THR A 95 -4.98 -2.32 -8.01
N LEU A 96 -3.94 -2.99 -7.51
CA LEU A 96 -3.56 -4.33 -7.93
C LEU A 96 -3.51 -5.30 -6.75
N VAL A 97 -3.68 -6.59 -7.00
CA VAL A 97 -3.43 -7.69 -6.05
C VAL A 97 -2.82 -8.88 -6.78
N ALA A 98 -1.97 -9.64 -6.08
CA ALA A 98 -1.45 -10.91 -6.58
C ALA A 98 -2.47 -12.02 -6.28
N ALA A 99 -2.82 -12.82 -7.28
CA ALA A 99 -3.68 -13.98 -7.13
C ALA A 99 -3.11 -14.98 -6.12
N GLU A 100 -1.79 -15.08 -6.02
CA GLU A 100 -1.08 -15.89 -5.05
C GLU A 100 -1.45 -15.54 -3.59
N GLU A 101 -1.76 -14.27 -3.31
CA GLU A 101 -2.22 -13.86 -1.98
C GLU A 101 -3.68 -14.23 -1.72
N ILE A 102 -4.50 -14.33 -2.77
CA ILE A 102 -5.88 -14.84 -2.70
C ILE A 102 -5.86 -16.36 -2.49
N ASP A 103 -5.05 -17.08 -3.27
CA ASP A 103 -4.83 -18.53 -3.12
C ASP A 103 -4.37 -18.84 -1.69
N ARG A 104 -3.41 -18.06 -1.16
CA ARG A 104 -2.91 -18.22 0.22
C ARG A 104 -4.01 -18.04 1.27
N LEU A 105 -4.97 -17.14 1.06
CA LEU A 105 -6.10 -16.98 1.99
C LEU A 105 -6.94 -18.25 2.06
N ALA A 106 -7.24 -18.85 0.91
CA ALA A 106 -8.00 -20.08 0.85
C ALA A 106 -7.23 -21.24 1.49
N GLU A 107 -5.94 -21.38 1.16
CA GLU A 107 -5.12 -22.50 1.63
C GLU A 107 -4.77 -22.46 3.12
N ARG A 108 -4.54 -21.27 3.69
CA ARG A 108 -4.00 -21.13 5.06
C ARG A 108 -5.01 -20.68 6.09
N PHE A 109 -6.10 -20.07 5.66
CA PHE A 109 -7.09 -19.47 6.57
C PHE A 109 -8.51 -19.94 6.28
N ASP A 110 -8.71 -20.83 5.30
CA ASP A 110 -10.03 -21.28 4.82
C ASP A 110 -10.95 -20.11 4.41
N ILE A 111 -10.35 -19.00 3.96
CA ILE A 111 -11.03 -17.80 3.48
C ILE A 111 -11.03 -17.84 1.95
N VAL A 112 -12.19 -18.15 1.36
CA VAL A 112 -12.36 -18.13 -0.09
C VAL A 112 -12.93 -16.78 -0.50
N LEU A 113 -12.17 -16.05 -1.32
CA LEU A 113 -12.62 -14.83 -2.00
C LEU A 113 -12.86 -15.12 -3.47
N GLY A 114 -14.05 -14.79 -3.96
CA GLY A 114 -14.39 -14.83 -5.37
C GLY A 114 -13.73 -13.71 -6.19
N PRO A 115 -13.87 -13.78 -7.52
CA PRO A 115 -13.38 -12.73 -8.42
C PRO A 115 -13.91 -11.35 -8.03
N GLY A 116 -13.01 -10.37 -7.92
CA GLY A 116 -13.37 -8.99 -7.56
C GLY A 116 -13.67 -8.77 -6.07
N GLU A 117 -13.77 -9.79 -5.22
CA GLU A 117 -14.08 -9.62 -3.80
C GLU A 117 -12.94 -8.98 -3.00
N THR A 118 -11.71 -9.01 -3.53
CA THR A 118 -10.60 -8.18 -3.03
C THR A 118 -10.85 -6.67 -3.18
N ARG A 119 -11.83 -6.31 -4.03
CA ARG A 119 -12.20 -4.94 -4.42
C ARG A 119 -11.03 -4.14 -4.99
N ARG A 120 -10.06 -4.84 -5.57
CA ARG A 120 -8.94 -4.29 -6.35
C ARG A 120 -9.30 -4.33 -7.82
N ASN A 121 -8.71 -3.43 -8.60
CA ASN A 121 -9.07 -3.32 -10.01
C ASN A 121 -8.44 -4.41 -10.86
N VAL A 122 -7.18 -4.75 -10.59
CA VAL A 122 -6.43 -5.72 -11.40
C VAL A 122 -5.91 -6.83 -10.50
N THR A 123 -6.31 -8.06 -10.78
CA THR A 123 -5.65 -9.25 -10.22
C THR A 123 -4.56 -9.69 -11.19
N THR A 124 -3.38 -9.96 -10.66
CA THR A 124 -2.19 -10.35 -11.41
C THR A 124 -1.73 -11.74 -10.99
N ARG A 125 -0.99 -12.42 -11.86
CA ARG A 125 -0.38 -13.73 -11.58
C ARG A 125 1.08 -13.74 -11.97
N GLY A 126 1.93 -14.34 -11.14
CA GLY A 126 3.35 -14.55 -11.39
C GLY A 126 4.24 -13.34 -11.10
N VAL A 127 3.70 -12.25 -10.55
CA VAL A 127 4.43 -11.04 -10.18
C VAL A 127 4.17 -10.67 -8.72
N ASP A 128 5.23 -10.34 -7.99
CA ASP A 128 5.11 -9.76 -6.66
C ASP A 128 4.76 -8.27 -6.79
N VAL A 129 3.47 -7.96 -6.83
CA VAL A 129 2.99 -6.57 -6.94
C VAL A 129 3.40 -5.71 -5.74
N ASN A 130 3.66 -6.29 -4.58
CA ASN A 130 4.08 -5.51 -3.41
C ASN A 130 5.55 -5.08 -3.54
N ALA A 131 6.38 -5.84 -4.25
CA ALA A 131 7.75 -5.46 -4.59
C ALA A 131 7.85 -4.29 -5.60
N LEU A 132 6.73 -3.89 -6.21
CA LEU A 132 6.64 -2.73 -7.12
C LEU A 132 6.41 -1.40 -6.39
N VAL A 133 6.27 -1.39 -5.06
CA VAL A 133 6.21 -0.13 -4.29
C VAL A 133 7.47 0.70 -4.53
N GLY A 134 7.29 1.96 -4.91
CA GLY A 134 8.35 2.92 -5.22
C GLY A 134 8.98 2.72 -6.60
N ARG A 135 8.43 1.84 -7.46
CA ARG A 135 8.99 1.52 -8.77
C ARG A 135 8.06 1.86 -9.90
N ARG A 136 8.64 2.07 -11.08
CA ARG A 136 7.90 2.12 -12.34
C ARG A 136 7.72 0.72 -12.90
N PHE A 137 6.55 0.49 -13.48
CA PHE A 137 6.22 -0.76 -14.12
C PHE A 137 5.24 -0.51 -15.27
N ARG A 138 5.13 -1.48 -16.16
CA ARG A 138 4.22 -1.46 -17.29
C ARG A 138 3.19 -2.58 -17.15
N ILE A 139 1.94 -2.31 -17.53
CA ILE A 139 0.89 -3.30 -17.76
C ILE A 139 0.38 -3.10 -19.19
N GLY A 140 0.65 -4.05 -20.09
CA GLY A 140 0.32 -3.83 -21.51
C GLY A 140 1.01 -2.55 -22.02
N ASP A 141 0.27 -1.57 -22.54
CA ASP A 141 0.85 -0.30 -22.99
C ASP A 141 0.83 0.82 -21.92
N VAL A 142 0.36 0.51 -20.71
CA VAL A 142 0.16 1.49 -19.63
C VAL A 142 1.37 1.53 -18.71
N GLU A 143 1.97 2.71 -18.55
CA GLU A 143 3.02 2.92 -17.56
C GLU A 143 2.44 3.39 -16.23
N CYS A 144 2.90 2.77 -15.16
CA CYS A 144 2.44 2.98 -13.80
C CYS A 144 3.61 3.21 -12.83
N GLU A 145 3.33 3.89 -11.73
CA GLU A 145 4.24 4.01 -10.58
C GLU A 145 3.56 3.39 -9.35
N GLY A 146 4.20 2.39 -8.74
CA GLY A 146 3.73 1.83 -7.47
C GLY A 146 3.98 2.82 -6.35
N THR A 147 2.93 3.24 -5.66
CA THR A 147 3.04 4.29 -4.63
C THR A 147 3.21 3.71 -3.23
N ARG A 148 2.36 2.75 -2.86
CA ARG A 148 2.32 2.16 -1.52
C ARG A 148 1.48 0.89 -1.48
N LEU A 149 1.66 0.12 -0.41
CA LEU A 149 0.81 -1.02 -0.12
C LEU A 149 -0.65 -0.60 0.07
N CYS A 150 -1.54 -1.43 -0.46
CA CYS A 150 -2.97 -1.25 -0.32
C CYS A 150 -3.49 -1.98 0.91
N GLU A 151 -3.03 -1.56 2.09
CA GLU A 151 -3.37 -2.20 3.37
C GLU A 151 -4.88 -2.43 3.54
N PRO A 152 -5.27 -3.59 4.11
CA PRO A 152 -6.67 -3.89 4.39
C PRO A 152 -7.19 -2.97 5.50
N CYS A 153 -8.49 -2.70 5.49
CA CYS A 153 -9.13 -1.85 6.51
C CYS A 153 -10.46 -2.45 6.94
N GLN A 154 -10.98 -2.00 8.09
CA GLN A 154 -12.24 -2.52 8.64
C GLN A 154 -13.39 -2.41 7.64
N TYR A 155 -13.48 -1.31 6.90
CA TYR A 155 -14.50 -1.14 5.84
C TYR A 155 -14.46 -2.24 4.78
N LEU A 156 -13.27 -2.74 4.41
CA LEU A 156 -13.14 -3.85 3.47
C LEU A 156 -13.61 -5.16 4.12
N THR A 157 -13.20 -5.43 5.37
CA THR A 157 -13.66 -6.58 6.14
C THR A 157 -15.18 -6.63 6.25
N ASP A 158 -15.82 -5.49 6.54
CA ASP A 158 -17.27 -5.39 6.70
C ASP A 158 -18.01 -5.65 5.38
N LEU A 159 -17.44 -5.16 4.26
CA LEU A 159 -18.01 -5.40 2.92
C LEU A 159 -17.88 -6.85 2.46
N VAL A 160 -16.75 -7.49 2.76
CA VAL A 160 -16.50 -8.88 2.38
C VAL A 160 -17.21 -9.86 3.33
N GLY A 161 -17.42 -9.47 4.59
CA GLY A 161 -18.07 -10.32 5.60
C GLY A 161 -17.20 -11.47 6.11
N GLN A 162 -15.88 -11.41 5.90
CA GLN A 162 -14.91 -12.42 6.32
C GLN A 162 -13.72 -11.77 7.05
N PRO A 163 -13.03 -12.49 7.96
CA PRO A 163 -11.94 -11.94 8.79
C PRO A 163 -10.62 -11.78 8.00
N ILE A 164 -10.63 -10.96 6.96
CA ILE A 164 -9.50 -10.78 6.02
C ILE A 164 -8.47 -9.76 6.48
N LEU A 165 -8.72 -9.01 7.57
CA LEU A 165 -7.85 -7.93 8.01
C LEU A 165 -6.44 -8.43 8.35
N GLU A 166 -6.30 -9.26 9.39
CA GLU A 166 -5.01 -9.79 9.84
C GLU A 166 -4.31 -10.64 8.76
N PRO A 167 -5.00 -11.56 8.06
CA PRO A 167 -4.35 -12.36 7.02
C PRO A 167 -3.75 -11.55 5.88
N LEU A 168 -4.32 -10.38 5.54
CA LEU A 168 -3.89 -9.55 4.41
C LEU A 168 -2.97 -8.38 4.78
N VAL A 169 -2.59 -8.21 6.05
CA VAL A 169 -1.64 -7.17 6.46
C VAL A 169 -0.34 -7.31 5.65
N HIS A 170 0.10 -6.21 5.04
CA HIS A 170 1.26 -6.12 4.13
C HIS A 170 1.18 -6.99 2.86
N ARG A 171 0.00 -7.53 2.56
CA ARG A 171 -0.24 -8.51 1.47
C ARG A 171 -1.47 -8.20 0.62
N ALA A 172 -2.24 -7.18 0.98
CA ALA A 172 -3.46 -6.75 0.30
C ALA A 172 -3.25 -6.05 -1.07
N GLY A 173 -2.04 -6.13 -1.62
CA GLY A 173 -1.69 -5.61 -2.94
C GLY A 173 -1.13 -4.18 -2.96
N LEU A 174 -1.19 -3.55 -4.12
CA LEU A 174 -0.50 -2.30 -4.47
C LEU A 174 -1.49 -1.19 -4.87
N ARG A 175 -1.16 0.05 -4.53
CA ARG A 175 -1.75 1.25 -5.14
C ARG A 175 -0.77 1.86 -6.12
N ALA A 176 -1.25 2.24 -7.29
CA ALA A 176 -0.43 2.82 -8.34
C ALA A 176 -1.04 4.10 -8.91
N ARG A 177 -0.15 4.97 -9.42
CA ARG A 177 -0.51 6.07 -10.32
C ARG A 177 -0.34 5.61 -11.76
N ILE A 178 -1.19 6.12 -12.63
CA ILE A 178 -1.07 5.93 -14.08
C ILE A 178 -0.28 7.12 -14.62
N LEU A 179 0.91 6.86 -15.13
CA LEU A 179 1.81 7.86 -15.72
C LEU A 179 1.48 8.11 -17.19
N THR A 180 1.22 7.03 -17.93
CA THR A 180 0.83 7.06 -19.34
C THR A 180 -0.42 6.22 -19.52
N GLY A 181 -1.46 6.82 -20.09
CA GLY A 181 -2.74 6.14 -20.32
C GLY A 181 -2.68 5.19 -21.51
N GLY A 182 -3.60 4.23 -21.55
CA GLY A 182 -3.62 3.13 -22.50
C GLY A 182 -4.76 2.17 -22.19
N ASP A 183 -4.79 1.03 -22.87
CA ASP A 183 -5.72 -0.04 -22.54
C ASP A 183 -5.01 -1.10 -21.72
N ILE A 184 -5.70 -1.67 -20.74
CA ILE A 184 -5.28 -2.86 -20.00
C ILE A 184 -6.27 -3.96 -20.34
N ALA A 185 -5.77 -5.12 -20.77
CA ALA A 185 -6.56 -6.30 -21.08
C ALA A 185 -6.13 -7.51 -20.24
N ILE A 186 -7.04 -8.48 -20.08
CA ILE A 186 -6.68 -9.78 -19.51
C ILE A 186 -5.57 -10.42 -20.36
N GLY A 187 -4.55 -10.96 -19.68
CA GLY A 187 -3.37 -11.55 -20.31
C GLY A 187 -2.22 -10.58 -20.56
N ASP A 188 -2.43 -9.26 -20.41
CA ASP A 188 -1.36 -8.28 -20.56
C ASP A 188 -0.21 -8.53 -19.59
N GLU A 189 1.02 -8.36 -20.08
CA GLU A 189 2.22 -8.56 -19.29
C GLU A 189 2.40 -7.43 -18.27
N VAL A 190 2.84 -7.80 -17.07
CA VAL A 190 3.21 -6.88 -15.99
C VAL A 190 4.72 -6.96 -15.78
N VAL A 191 5.44 -5.87 -16.08
CA VAL A 191 6.91 -5.84 -16.08
C VAL A 191 7.42 -4.63 -15.32
N ALA A 192 8.37 -4.82 -14.41
CA ALA A 192 9.08 -3.69 -13.79
C ALA A 192 10.00 -3.00 -14.82
N LEU A 193 10.07 -1.66 -14.78
CA LEU A 193 10.88 -0.85 -15.70
C LEU A 193 12.18 -0.34 -15.04
N ASP A 194 12.60 -1.02 -13.97
CA ASP A 194 13.74 -0.75 -13.08
C ASP A 194 13.43 0.14 -11.85
#